data_AF-A0A3B1ARW2-F1
#
_entry.id   AF-A0A3B1ARW2-F1
#
_cell.length_a   1.000
_cell.length_b   1.000
_cell.length_c   1.000
_cell.angle_alpha   90.00
_cell.angle_beta   90.00
_cell.angle_gamma   90.00
#
_symmetry.space_group_name_H-M   'P 1'
#
loop_
_entity.id
_entity.type
_entity.pdbx_description
1 polymer ?
#
loop_
_entity_poly.entity_id
_entity_poly.type
_entity_poly.pdbx_seq_one_letter_code
_entity_poly.pdbx_strand_id
1 'polypeptide(L)'
;YLEDTTSVQGLQSLGSGSQGAQSANLSSSALPLSNELFLRKRAQMDFGYKTAKSLISATLYDERRELLVSNDNQQLRGGTVSWRWRFAARTTMLLRFRGLKSEYPDGTGGRVGANLRSTDINFSRKMGRSVEGSVMARSTSQDGLAGGRSYDEKRLSVGVKWGF
;
A
#
# COMPACT_ATOMS: atom_id res chain seq x y z
N TYR A 1 -5.25 -14.83 16.11
CA TYR A 1 -4.95 -15.86 15.11
C TYR A 1 -3.65 -15.47 14.44
N LEU A 2 -2.59 -16.25 14.63
CA LEU A 2 -1.31 -16.09 13.92
C LEU A 2 -1.37 -17.07 12.74
N GLU A 3 -1.48 -16.56 11.52
CA GLU A 3 -1.37 -17.38 10.32
C GLU A 3 0.04 -17.24 9.76
N ASP A 4 0.81 -18.33 9.78
CA ASP A 4 2.08 -18.43 9.08
C ASP A 4 1.80 -18.88 7.63
N THR A 5 2.04 -18.00 6.67
CA THR A 5 1.80 -18.29 5.24
C THR A 5 3.13 -18.33 4.50
N THR A 6 3.53 -19.53 4.08
CA THR A 6 4.67 -19.75 3.17
C THR A 6 4.15 -19.77 1.74
N SER A 7 4.61 -18.85 0.89
CA SER A 7 4.25 -18.81 -0.53
C SER A 7 5.50 -18.71 -1.40
N VAL A 8 5.66 -19.61 -2.37
CA VAL A 8 6.68 -19.54 -3.42
C VAL A 8 6.03 -18.92 -4.66
N GLN A 9 6.54 -17.79 -5.14
CA GLN A 9 6.05 -17.15 -6.37
C GLN A 9 7.19 -17.02 -7.38
N GLY A 10 6.95 -17.50 -8.61
CA GLY A 10 7.77 -17.23 -9.79
C GLY A 10 6.89 -16.61 -10.88
N LEU A 11 7.42 -15.66 -11.64
CA LEU A 11 6.69 -15.04 -12.76
C LEU A 11 7.19 -15.65 -14.08
N GLN A 12 6.29 -16.31 -14.84
CA GLN A 12 6.56 -16.73 -16.21
C GLN A 12 6.45 -15.53 -17.15
N SER A 13 7.47 -15.32 -17.99
CA SER A 13 7.48 -14.27 -19.00
C SER A 13 6.60 -14.66 -20.20
N LEU A 14 5.74 -13.74 -20.67
CA LEU A 14 5.23 -13.77 -22.02
C LEU A 14 5.55 -12.45 -22.73
N GLY A 15 6.03 -12.60 -23.96
CA GLY A 15 6.71 -11.60 -24.75
C GLY A 15 5.86 -10.43 -25.28
N SER A 16 6.64 -9.51 -25.85
CA SER A 16 6.36 -8.31 -26.63
C SER A 16 5.01 -8.20 -27.37
N GLY A 17 4.35 -7.04 -27.24
CA GLY A 17 3.28 -6.58 -28.14
C GLY A 17 2.63 -5.23 -27.74
N SER A 18 3.06 -4.16 -28.43
CA SER A 18 2.39 -2.87 -28.76
C SER A 18 1.50 -2.08 -27.76
N GLN A 19 1.86 -0.79 -27.70
CA GLN A 19 1.25 0.42 -27.13
C GLN A 19 -0.29 0.50 -27.04
N GLY A 20 -0.78 1.00 -25.90
CA GLY A 20 -2.15 1.51 -25.72
C GLY A 20 -2.34 2.07 -24.30
N ALA A 21 -2.40 3.41 -24.21
CA ALA A 21 -2.69 4.26 -23.05
C ALA A 21 -2.95 3.57 -21.69
N GLN A 22 -1.95 3.58 -20.81
CA GLN A 22 -2.14 3.24 -19.40
C GLN A 22 -1.95 4.48 -18.55
N SER A 23 -3.06 4.96 -17.96
CA SER A 23 -3.03 5.87 -16.83
C SER A 23 -2.12 5.26 -15.77
N ALA A 24 -1.00 5.92 -15.48
CA ALA A 24 -0.01 5.47 -14.51
C ALA A 24 -0.65 5.44 -13.12
N ASN A 25 -1.26 4.29 -12.79
CA ASN A 25 -1.47 3.87 -11.41
C ASN A 25 -0.08 3.63 -10.83
N LEU A 26 0.56 4.70 -10.34
CA LEU A 26 1.81 4.66 -9.57
C LEU A 26 1.56 4.03 -8.20
N SER A 27 1.18 2.75 -8.21
CA SER A 27 1.26 1.84 -7.08
C SER A 27 2.42 0.88 -7.30
N SER A 28 3.54 1.36 -7.86
CA SER A 28 4.80 0.63 -7.79
C SER A 28 5.28 0.70 -6.35
N SER A 29 5.04 -0.39 -5.61
CA SER A 29 5.76 -0.65 -4.37
C SER A 29 7.24 -0.55 -4.71
N ALA A 30 7.96 0.43 -4.14
CA ALA A 30 9.38 0.66 -4.37
C ALA A 30 10.23 -0.45 -3.74
N LEU A 31 10.02 -1.67 -4.21
CA LEU A 31 10.91 -2.80 -4.07
C LEU A 31 11.84 -2.73 -5.28
N PRO A 32 13.16 -2.76 -5.13
CA PRO A 32 14.02 -3.07 -6.27
C PRO A 32 13.55 -4.41 -6.83
N LEU A 33 13.09 -4.42 -8.09
CA LEU A 33 12.79 -5.66 -8.80
C LEU A 33 14.12 -6.41 -8.98
N SER A 34 14.49 -7.29 -8.05
CA SER A 34 15.50 -8.31 -8.30
C SER A 34 14.80 -9.51 -8.94
N ASN A 35 15.39 -10.06 -10.00
CA ASN A 35 14.84 -11.18 -10.76
C ASN A 35 15.12 -12.52 -10.05
N GLU A 36 15.03 -12.51 -8.72
CA GLU A 36 15.59 -13.52 -7.85
C GLU A 36 14.50 -14.30 -7.12
N LEU A 37 14.68 -15.61 -6.96
CA LEU A 37 13.79 -16.42 -6.12
C LEU A 37 14.02 -16.08 -4.65
N PHE A 38 12.95 -16.00 -3.86
CA PHE A 38 13.04 -15.77 -2.43
C PHE A 38 12.04 -16.61 -1.64
N LEU A 39 12.42 -16.98 -0.41
CA LEU A 39 11.53 -17.55 0.58
C LEU A 39 10.94 -16.43 1.44
N ARG A 40 9.61 -16.36 1.50
CA ARG A 40 8.88 -15.32 2.24
C ARG A 40 8.27 -15.88 3.52
N LYS A 41 8.53 -15.21 4.65
CA LYS A 41 7.90 -15.47 5.95
C LYS A 41 7.24 -14.18 6.43
N ARG A 42 5.96 -14.23 6.80
CA ARG A 42 5.21 -13.03 7.20
C ARG A 42 4.37 -13.29 8.44
N ALA A 43 4.56 -12.46 9.46
CA ALA A 43 3.66 -12.35 10.59
C ALA A 43 2.70 -11.19 10.34
N GLN A 44 1.40 -11.40 10.54
CA GLN A 44 0.38 -10.37 10.37
C GLN A 44 -0.57 -10.34 11.57
N MET A 45 -0.96 -9.13 11.96
CA MET A 45 -1.99 -8.89 12.97
C MET A 45 -3.06 -8.00 12.38
N ASP A 46 -4.31 -8.40 12.54
CA ASP A 46 -5.47 -7.66 12.08
C ASP A 46 -6.38 -7.33 13.27
N PHE A 47 -6.81 -6.06 13.33
CA PHE A 47 -7.74 -5.54 14.30
C PHE A 47 -8.93 -4.91 13.59
N GLY A 48 -10.13 -5.20 14.08
CA GLY A 48 -11.37 -4.65 13.55
C GLY A 48 -12.30 -4.25 14.67
N TYR A 49 -12.81 -3.02 14.62
CA TYR A 49 -13.82 -2.53 15.54
C TYR A 49 -14.94 -1.83 14.79
N LYS A 50 -16.18 -2.24 15.05
CA LYS A 50 -17.37 -1.74 14.34
C LYS A 50 -18.41 -1.25 15.32
N THR A 51 -18.94 -0.07 15.06
CA THR A 51 -20.12 0.50 15.70
C THR A 51 -21.19 0.81 14.64
N ALA A 52 -22.32 1.39 15.04
CA ALA A 52 -23.38 1.79 14.12
C ALA A 52 -22.93 2.82 13.07
N LYS A 53 -21.97 3.69 13.44
CA LYS A 53 -21.50 4.78 12.56
C LYS A 53 -20.04 4.64 12.14
N SER A 54 -19.24 3.85 12.85
CA SER A 54 -17.79 3.76 12.65
C SER A 54 -17.34 2.35 12.36
N LEU A 55 -16.38 2.21 11.46
CA LEU A 55 -15.60 1.00 11.26
C LEU A 55 -14.13 1.39 11.29
N ILE A 56 -13.40 0.86 12.26
CA ILE A 56 -11.96 1.01 12.39
C ILE A 56 -11.33 -0.34 12.03
N SER A 57 -10.30 -0.31 11.20
CA SER A 57 -9.55 -1.50 10.84
C SER A 57 -8.07 -1.17 10.84
N ALA A 58 -7.26 -2.02 11.46
CA ALA A 58 -5.81 -1.90 11.46
C ALA A 58 -5.19 -3.23 11.07
N THR A 59 -4.18 -3.19 10.22
CA THR A 59 -3.36 -4.35 9.85
C THR A 59 -1.91 -3.97 10.07
N LEU A 60 -1.16 -4.78 10.78
CA LEU A 60 0.28 -4.66 10.98
C LEU A 60 0.94 -5.92 10.46
N TYR A 61 2.12 -5.81 9.86
CA TYR A 61 2.88 -6.96 9.42
C TYR A 61 4.38 -6.74 9.54
N ASP A 62 5.08 -7.83 9.80
CA ASP A 62 6.52 -7.98 9.66
C ASP A 62 6.78 -9.13 8.70
N GLU A 63 7.57 -8.85 7.67
CA GLU A 63 7.85 -9.76 6.58
C GLU A 63 9.35 -9.86 6.37
N ARG A 64 9.84 -11.09 6.26
CA ARG A 64 11.22 -11.41 5.94
C ARG A 64 11.27 -12.18 4.63
N ARG A 65 12.22 -11.83 3.77
CA ARG A 65 12.48 -12.50 2.50
C ARG A 65 13.93 -12.93 2.45
N GLU A 66 14.15 -14.22 2.39
CA GLU A 66 15.46 -14.83 2.18
C GLU A 66 15.65 -15.02 0.67
N LEU A 67 16.61 -14.32 0.08
CA LEU A 67 16.95 -14.34 -1.34
C LEU A 67 17.85 -15.56 -1.61
N LEU A 68 17.42 -16.45 -2.50
CA LEU A 68 18.01 -17.79 -2.65
C LEU A 68 19.29 -17.83 -3.49
N VAL A 69 19.54 -16.82 -4.33
CA VAL A 69 20.69 -16.75 -5.25
C VAL A 69 21.80 -15.88 -4.67
N SER A 70 21.46 -14.74 -4.08
CA SER A 70 22.38 -13.80 -3.42
C SER A 70 22.66 -14.17 -1.97
N ASN A 71 21.89 -15.10 -1.40
CA ASN A 71 21.95 -15.49 0.02
C ASN A 71 21.78 -14.30 0.97
N ASP A 72 20.95 -13.33 0.56
CA ASP A 72 20.70 -12.09 1.27
C ASP A 72 19.32 -12.10 1.96
N ASN A 73 19.10 -11.16 2.89
CA ASN A 73 17.83 -11.04 3.60
C ASN A 73 17.26 -9.62 3.55
N GLN A 74 16.02 -9.52 3.06
CA GLN A 74 15.22 -8.31 3.04
C GLN A 74 14.16 -8.34 4.15
N GLN A 75 14.00 -7.21 4.84
CA GLN A 75 12.97 -7.06 5.87
C GLN A 75 11.99 -5.95 5.47
N LEU A 76 10.70 -6.24 5.60
CA LEU A 76 9.61 -5.31 5.33
C LEU A 76 8.70 -5.26 6.55
N ARG A 77 8.55 -4.08 7.14
CA ARG A 77 7.62 -3.85 8.25
C ARG A 77 6.64 -2.79 7.84
N GLY A 78 5.36 -3.05 8.02
CA GLY A 78 4.37 -2.08 7.60
C GLY A 78 3.06 -2.24 8.32
N GLY A 79 2.19 -1.28 8.04
CA GLY A 79 0.88 -1.28 8.59
C GLY A 79 -0.06 -0.37 7.83
N THR A 80 -1.35 -0.60 8.03
CA THR A 80 -2.42 0.25 7.53
C THR A 80 -3.46 0.39 8.61
N VAL A 81 -3.85 1.62 8.93
CA VAL A 81 -4.98 1.93 9.80
C VAL A 81 -6.01 2.65 8.95
N SER A 82 -7.27 2.29 9.08
CA SER A 82 -8.36 2.96 8.40
C SER A 82 -9.54 3.18 9.34
N TRP A 83 -10.18 4.33 9.18
CA TRP A 83 -11.39 4.70 9.90
C TRP A 83 -12.43 5.19 8.90
N ARG A 84 -13.49 4.39 8.76
CA ARG A 84 -14.69 4.77 8.01
C ARG A 84 -15.73 5.27 8.98
N TRP A 85 -16.20 6.50 8.78
CA TRP A 85 -17.17 7.15 9.65
C TRP A 85 -18.36 7.71 8.87
N ARG A 86 -19.56 7.24 9.19
CA ARG A 86 -20.84 7.76 8.70
C ARG A 86 -21.30 8.89 9.61
N PHE A 87 -20.70 10.07 9.46
CA PHE A 87 -21.06 11.22 10.30
C PHE A 87 -22.44 11.80 9.97
N ALA A 88 -22.94 11.60 8.74
CA ALA A 88 -24.29 11.96 8.32
C ALA A 88 -24.97 10.81 7.55
N ALA A 89 -26.30 10.83 7.45
CA ALA A 89 -27.08 9.73 6.85
C ALA A 89 -26.63 9.35 5.43
N ARG A 90 -26.16 10.34 4.66
CA ARG A 90 -25.73 10.18 3.27
C ARG A 90 -24.24 10.47 3.05
N THR A 91 -23.47 10.73 4.10
CA THR A 91 -22.07 11.13 3.97
C THR A 91 -21.16 10.22 4.78
N THR A 92 -20.11 9.74 4.13
CA THR A 92 -19.09 8.88 4.73
C THR A 92 -17.73 9.54 4.57
N MET A 93 -16.98 9.58 5.66
CA MET A 93 -15.55 9.88 5.66
C MET A 93 -14.79 8.55 5.72
N LEU A 94 -13.69 8.45 4.97
CA LEU A 94 -12.70 7.40 5.07
C LEU A 94 -11.34 8.06 5.27
N LEU A 95 -10.76 7.84 6.44
CA LEU A 95 -9.38 8.19 6.74
C LEU A 95 -8.54 6.92 6.64
N ARG A 96 -7.37 6.98 6.00
CA ARG A 96 -6.43 5.86 5.92
C ARG A 96 -5.01 6.36 6.13
N PHE A 97 -4.27 5.65 6.96
CA PHE A 97 -2.85 5.83 7.16
C PHE A 97 -2.13 4.55 6.78
N ARG A 98 -1.04 4.66 6.04
CA ARG A 98 -0.18 3.54 5.67
C ARG A 98 1.27 3.90 5.98
N GLY A 99 1.98 2.96 6.58
CA GLY A 99 3.43 3.03 6.76
C GLY A 99 4.07 1.75 6.25
N LEU A 100 5.24 1.87 5.62
CA LEU A 100 6.07 0.75 5.20
C LEU A 100 7.53 1.15 5.36
N LYS A 101 8.28 0.38 6.15
CA LYS A 101 9.73 0.43 6.22
C LYS A 101 10.26 -0.82 5.53
N SER A 102 11.22 -0.66 4.63
CA SER A 102 11.91 -1.76 3.97
C SER A 102 13.40 -1.61 4.16
N GLU A 103 14.09 -2.71 4.44
CA GLU A 103 15.54 -2.74 4.62
C GLU A 103 16.15 -3.81 3.71
N TYR A 104 17.16 -3.40 2.95
CA TYR A 104 17.86 -4.20 1.96
C TYR A 104 19.35 -4.25 2.27
N PRO A 105 20.05 -5.34 1.94
CA PRO A 105 21.51 -5.35 1.90
C PRO A 105 22.04 -4.39 0.83
N ASP A 106 23.19 -3.77 1.09
CA ASP A 106 23.83 -2.80 0.17
C ASP A 106 25.00 -3.37 -0.64
N GLY A 107 25.25 -4.67 -0.54
CA GLY A 107 26.36 -5.36 -1.22
C GLY A 107 27.75 -5.13 -0.60
N THR A 108 27.86 -4.27 0.42
CA THR A 108 29.11 -3.97 1.16
C THR A 108 29.08 -4.48 2.61
N GLY A 109 28.06 -5.26 2.97
CA GLY A 109 27.81 -5.74 4.33
C GLY A 109 26.98 -4.78 5.20
N GLY A 110 26.57 -3.63 4.66
CA GLY A 110 25.65 -2.70 5.29
C GLY A 110 24.19 -2.92 4.88
N ARG A 111 23.29 -2.09 5.42
CA ARG A 111 21.85 -2.12 5.12
C ARG A 111 21.35 -0.74 4.71
N VAL A 112 20.60 -0.66 3.62
CA VAL A 112 19.91 0.55 3.16
C VAL A 112 18.42 0.41 3.46
N GLY A 113 17.85 1.43 4.10
CA GLY A 113 16.44 1.47 4.46
C GLY A 113 15.66 2.48 3.62
N ALA A 114 14.47 2.10 3.16
CA ALA A 114 13.48 3.01 2.62
C ALA A 114 12.24 3.06 3.52
N ASN A 115 11.61 4.22 3.62
CA ASN A 115 10.43 4.45 4.43
C ASN A 115 9.36 5.17 3.62
N LEU A 116 8.21 4.53 3.43
CA LEU A 116 7.05 5.05 2.74
C LEU A 116 5.93 5.33 3.75
N ARG A 117 5.36 6.52 3.70
CA ARG A 117 4.19 6.92 4.49
C ARG A 117 3.14 7.48 3.55
N SER A 118 1.88 7.15 3.80
CA SER A 118 0.77 7.70 3.02
C SER A 118 -0.43 7.96 3.92
N THR A 119 -1.07 9.11 3.70
CA THR A 119 -2.31 9.53 4.35
C THR A 119 -3.36 9.80 3.29
N ASP A 120 -4.50 9.15 3.38
CA ASP A 120 -5.66 9.37 2.53
C ASP A 120 -6.83 9.89 3.36
N ILE A 121 -7.49 10.94 2.87
CA ILE A 121 -8.76 11.43 3.39
C ILE A 121 -9.74 11.43 2.22
N ASN A 122 -10.82 10.67 2.33
CA ASN A 122 -11.87 10.61 1.33
C ASN A 122 -13.23 10.93 1.96
N PHE A 123 -13.97 11.85 1.35
CA PHE A 123 -15.35 12.14 1.67
C PHE A 123 -16.22 11.68 0.50
N SER A 124 -17.24 10.88 0.77
CA SER A 124 -18.25 10.55 -0.23
C SER A 124 -19.65 10.88 0.28
N ARG A 125 -20.49 11.42 -0.61
CA ARG A 125 -21.86 11.81 -0.32
C ARG A 125 -22.81 11.29 -1.39
N LYS A 126 -23.86 10.58 -0.98
CA LYS A 126 -25.01 10.28 -1.83
C LYS A 126 -25.85 11.54 -2.00
N MET A 127 -25.89 12.09 -3.21
CA MET A 127 -26.63 13.31 -3.55
C MET A 127 -28.06 13.01 -4.01
N GLY A 128 -28.31 11.83 -4.56
CA GLY A 128 -29.64 11.37 -4.98
C GLY A 128 -29.77 9.86 -4.87
N ARG A 129 -30.79 9.29 -5.55
CA ARG A 129 -30.96 7.82 -5.64
C ARG A 129 -29.82 7.15 -6.43
N SER A 130 -29.26 7.90 -7.37
CA SER A 130 -28.33 7.40 -8.39
C SER A 130 -26.99 8.12 -8.44
N VAL A 131 -26.81 9.19 -7.66
CA VAL A 131 -25.62 10.07 -7.75
C VAL A 131 -24.85 10.03 -6.43
N GLU A 132 -23.55 9.76 -6.52
CA GLU A 132 -22.58 9.85 -5.44
C GLU A 132 -21.42 10.75 -5.85
N GLY A 133 -21.15 11.79 -5.07
CA GLY A 133 -19.95 12.62 -5.23
C GLY A 133 -18.88 12.21 -4.23
N SER A 134 -17.61 12.33 -4.61
CA SER A 134 -16.48 12.07 -3.73
C SER A 134 -15.36 13.08 -3.91
N VAL A 135 -14.69 13.42 -2.81
CA VAL A 135 -13.47 14.23 -2.79
C VAL A 135 -12.42 13.48 -1.99
N MET A 136 -11.24 13.32 -2.56
CA MET A 136 -10.13 12.60 -1.98
C MET A 136 -8.87 13.47 -1.96
N ALA A 137 -8.25 13.59 -0.80
CA ALA A 137 -6.90 14.13 -0.65
C ALA A 137 -5.95 12.99 -0.24
N ARG A 138 -4.78 12.95 -0.87
CA ARG A 138 -3.71 12.00 -0.55
C ARG A 138 -2.41 12.77 -0.37
N SER A 139 -1.65 12.40 0.65
CA SER A 139 -0.25 12.76 0.78
C SER A 139 0.58 11.49 0.91
N THR A 140 1.66 11.38 0.14
CA THR A 140 2.58 10.25 0.17
C THR A 140 3.99 10.80 0.27
N SER A 141 4.74 10.34 1.27
CA SER A 141 6.17 10.65 1.41
C SER A 141 6.98 9.36 1.36
N GLN A 142 8.12 9.40 0.70
CA GLN A 142 9.05 8.29 0.66
C GLN A 142 10.49 8.79 0.82
N ASP A 143 11.20 8.20 1.77
CA ASP A 143 12.60 8.50 2.06
C ASP A 143 13.47 7.26 1.83
N GLY A 144 14.75 7.45 1.50
CA GLY A 144 15.75 6.37 1.51
C GLY A 144 15.74 5.45 0.29
N LEU A 145 15.38 5.97 -0.90
CA LEU A 145 15.59 5.23 -2.15
C LEU A 145 17.09 5.04 -2.43
N ALA A 146 17.45 3.99 -3.17
CA ALA A 146 18.82 3.79 -3.67
C ALA A 146 19.33 5.09 -4.33
N GLY A 147 20.47 5.60 -3.85
CA GLY A 147 21.03 6.89 -4.28
C GLY A 147 20.56 8.13 -3.49
N GLY A 148 19.96 7.96 -2.31
CA GLY A 148 19.66 9.07 -1.38
C GLY A 148 18.46 9.93 -1.77
N ARG A 149 17.59 9.42 -2.66
CA ARG A 149 16.43 10.16 -3.15
C ARG A 149 15.26 10.12 -2.16
N SER A 150 14.54 11.23 -2.07
CA SER A 150 13.27 11.36 -1.36
C SER A 150 12.18 11.85 -2.32
N TYR A 151 10.93 11.58 -1.96
CA TYR A 151 9.74 11.91 -2.74
C TYR A 151 8.62 12.36 -1.81
N ASP A 152 7.96 13.48 -2.14
CA ASP A 152 6.72 13.92 -1.49
C ASP A 152 5.71 14.26 -2.59
N GLU A 153 4.53 13.65 -2.49
CA GLU A 153 3.41 13.91 -3.39
C GLU A 153 2.16 14.25 -2.61
N LYS A 154 1.47 15.30 -3.07
CA LYS A 154 0.13 15.66 -2.64
C LYS A 154 -0.80 15.62 -3.84
N ARG A 155 -1.89 14.87 -3.71
CA ARG A 155 -2.90 14.70 -4.77
C ARG A 155 -4.28 15.04 -4.22
N LEU A 156 -5.01 15.85 -4.98
CA LEU A 156 -6.43 16.09 -4.78
C LEU A 156 -7.18 15.45 -5.95
N SER A 157 -8.28 14.78 -5.66
CA SER A 157 -9.12 14.13 -6.66
C SER A 157 -10.58 14.37 -6.33
N VAL A 158 -11.36 14.65 -7.36
CA VAL A 158 -12.81 14.83 -7.27
C VAL A 158 -13.44 13.84 -8.24
N GLY A 159 -14.49 13.18 -7.80
CA GLY A 159 -15.19 12.16 -8.58
C GLY A 159 -16.69 12.28 -8.42
N VAL A 160 -17.41 11.91 -9.47
CA VAL A 160 -18.85 11.73 -9.45
C VAL A 160 -19.14 10.36 -10.06
N LYS A 161 -19.92 9.56 -9.33
CA LYS A 161 -20.42 8.28 -9.78
C LYS A 161 -21.92 8.39 -9.99
N TRP A 162 -22.39 8.02 -11.18
CA TRP A 162 -23.80 7.92 -11.52
C TRP A 162 -24.15 6.45 -11.82
N GLY A 163 -25.26 5.96 -11.25
CA GLY A 163 -25.77 4.60 -11.47
C GLY A 163 -27.21 4.63 -12.00
N PHE A 164 -27.48 3.84 -13.04
CA PHE A 164 -28.81 3.66 -13.64
C PHE A 164 -29.62 2.63 -12.87
#